data_AF-A0A7C5VXJ4-F1
#
_entry.id   AF-A0A7C5VXJ4-F1
#
_cell.length_a   1.000
_cell.length_b   1.000
_cell.length_c   1.000
_cell.angle_alpha   90.00
_cell.angle_beta   90.00
_cell.angle_gamma   90.00
#
_symmetry.space_group_name_H-M   'P 1'
#
loop_
_entity.id
_entity.type
_entity.pdbx_description
1 polymer ?
#
loop_
_entity_poly.entity_id
_entity_poly.type
_entity_poly.pdbx_seq_one_letter_code
_entity_poly.pdbx_strand_id
1 'polypeptide(L)'
;MSTRPPQRQRSTIPEYSATGDVLAYRTCALQYRFYNRNRLPPSRPVQIWFGEFIHGVLEEAFRRWKTEHPPFPWKWLDHIRPIELALNKELLARGIPDPPGIFCRFENSRENYRGNCPDHEHPHKLLASQRVEAAINHLGPWLFPLISEAEVRLRGTRRLPQPSFRAEAYSVTGVADVLATRHIDEHLLDMLPKTIRTVLSSLSRNAEIIVDYKGTRRPALDQPEWKAHELQILTYAWLRNQQVGESRVEACLLLYLNELVPSRDDLVRLQQELLNNTTDVKPDGNDRVLIGAWGHDQAVPTLSPSFRLQRCIRVIEASPNNIHEALHYFDNTVLEIEKKVQQEMLGAKILENWDPRYRHETCVACDFVPICPHETVRERLARRG
;
A
#
# COMPACT_ATOMS: atom_id res chain seq x y z
N MET A 1 48.55 -27.48 25.24
CA MET A 1 48.29 -26.29 24.42
C MET A 1 46.84 -26.32 23.97
N SER A 2 46.07 -25.33 24.40
CA SER A 2 44.62 -25.23 24.27
C SER A 2 44.21 -24.99 22.80
N THR A 3 43.40 -25.89 22.25
CA THR A 3 42.69 -25.69 21.00
C THR A 3 41.57 -24.68 21.23
N ARG A 4 41.70 -23.47 20.66
CA ARG A 4 40.58 -22.53 20.60
C ARG A 4 39.43 -23.17 19.81
N PRO A 5 38.20 -23.20 20.34
CA PRO A 5 37.06 -23.63 19.55
C PRO A 5 36.86 -22.66 18.38
N PRO A 6 36.35 -23.12 17.24
CA PRO A 6 36.04 -22.24 16.11
C PRO A 6 35.09 -21.15 16.61
N GLN A 7 35.46 -19.89 16.40
CA GLN A 7 34.55 -18.76 16.62
C GLN A 7 33.31 -19.03 15.77
N ARG A 8 32.18 -19.35 16.41
CA ARG A 8 30.87 -19.28 15.77
C ARG A 8 30.75 -17.86 15.21
N GLN A 9 30.91 -17.70 13.90
CA GLN A 9 30.48 -16.49 13.22
C GLN A 9 29.05 -16.24 13.68
N ARG A 10 28.79 -15.06 14.26
CA ARG A 10 27.44 -14.68 14.69
C ARG A 10 26.53 -14.87 13.49
N SER A 11 25.66 -15.89 13.52
CA SER A 11 24.58 -16.06 12.56
C SER A 11 23.64 -14.88 12.76
N THR A 12 23.86 -13.79 12.04
CA THR A 12 22.89 -12.70 11.98
C THR A 12 21.67 -13.27 11.30
N ILE A 13 20.59 -13.47 12.06
CA ILE A 13 19.29 -13.84 11.51
C ILE A 13 18.93 -12.73 10.50
N PRO A 14 18.85 -13.02 9.20
CA PRO A 14 18.50 -12.01 8.21
C PRO A 14 17.08 -11.54 8.50
N GLU A 15 16.87 -10.23 8.37
CA GLU A 15 15.58 -9.61 8.56
C GLU A 15 15.00 -9.21 7.21
N TYR A 16 13.73 -9.54 7.02
CA TYR A 16 12.99 -9.25 5.80
C TYR A 16 11.69 -8.52 6.14
N SER A 17 11.46 -7.41 5.48
CA SER A 17 10.18 -6.71 5.49
C SER A 17 9.15 -7.51 4.68
N ALA A 18 8.00 -7.77 5.31
CA ALA A 18 6.83 -8.41 4.70
C ALA A 18 6.42 -7.72 3.39
N THR A 19 6.63 -6.39 3.34
CA THR A 19 6.19 -5.51 2.27
C THR A 19 7.34 -5.06 1.40
N GLY A 20 8.41 -4.54 2.02
CA GLY A 20 9.51 -3.91 1.31
C GLY A 20 10.29 -4.92 0.49
N ASP A 21 10.70 -6.02 1.08
CA ASP A 21 11.69 -6.89 0.44
C ASP A 21 11.06 -7.84 -0.58
N VAL A 22 9.97 -8.49 -0.20
CA VAL A 22 9.31 -9.46 -1.08
C VAL A 22 8.69 -8.78 -2.29
N LEU A 23 7.99 -7.66 -2.11
CA LEU A 23 7.40 -6.95 -3.25
C LEU A 23 8.48 -6.36 -4.15
N ALA A 24 9.47 -5.65 -3.60
CA ALA A 24 10.52 -5.04 -4.41
C ALA A 24 11.34 -6.08 -5.19
N TYR A 25 11.73 -7.19 -4.56
CA TYR A 25 12.41 -8.29 -5.26
C TYR A 25 11.56 -8.87 -6.39
N ARG A 26 10.25 -9.06 -6.15
CA ARG A 26 9.34 -9.62 -7.15
C ARG A 26 9.04 -8.64 -8.28
N THR A 27 9.02 -7.34 -8.01
CA THR A 27 8.92 -6.30 -9.04
C THR A 27 10.16 -6.32 -9.94
N CYS A 28 11.37 -6.29 -9.37
CA CYS A 28 12.62 -6.43 -10.12
C CYS A 28 13.78 -6.78 -9.17
N ALA A 29 14.34 -7.99 -9.31
CA ALA A 29 15.39 -8.49 -8.41
C ALA A 29 16.69 -7.66 -8.50
N LEU A 30 17.04 -7.19 -9.70
CA LEU A 30 18.20 -6.32 -9.90
C LEU A 30 18.03 -4.96 -9.20
N GLN A 31 16.87 -4.34 -9.38
CA GLN A 31 16.55 -3.06 -8.73
C GLN A 31 16.55 -3.19 -7.21
N TYR A 32 15.90 -4.25 -6.69
CA TYR A 32 15.93 -4.61 -5.28
C TYR A 32 17.35 -4.70 -4.73
N ARG A 33 18.23 -5.44 -5.42
CA ARG A 33 19.63 -5.59 -5.01
C ARG A 33 20.38 -4.27 -4.95
N PHE A 34 20.14 -3.36 -5.91
CA PHE A 34 20.79 -2.05 -5.89
C PHE A 34 20.30 -1.17 -4.75
N TYR A 35 18.99 -1.09 -4.49
CA TYR A 35 18.48 -0.24 -3.41
C TYR A 35 18.79 -0.80 -2.01
N ASN A 36 18.55 -2.09 -1.75
CA ASN A 36 18.65 -2.64 -0.40
C ASN A 36 20.07 -2.68 0.18
N ARG A 37 21.09 -2.94 -0.65
CA ARG A 37 22.47 -2.99 -0.17
C ARG A 37 23.20 -1.64 -0.25
N ASN A 38 22.77 -0.74 -1.13
CA ASN A 38 23.37 0.59 -1.24
C ASN A 38 22.65 1.64 -0.39
N ARG A 39 21.57 1.27 0.32
CA ARG A 39 20.73 2.20 1.13
C ARG A 39 20.26 3.41 0.34
N LEU A 40 20.00 3.21 -0.95
CA LEU A 40 19.55 4.28 -1.83
C LEU A 40 18.02 4.44 -1.67
N PRO A 41 17.49 5.68 -1.63
CA PRO A 41 16.05 5.89 -1.61
C PRO A 41 15.43 5.48 -2.95
N PRO A 42 14.24 4.88 -2.97
CA PRO A 42 13.58 4.48 -4.21
C PRO A 42 13.21 5.70 -5.07
N SER A 43 13.29 5.53 -6.39
CA SER A 43 13.14 6.56 -7.41
C SER A 43 11.71 7.00 -7.75
N ARG A 44 10.73 6.72 -6.88
CA ARG A 44 9.32 7.04 -7.11
C ARG A 44 8.79 8.09 -6.12
N PRO A 45 9.28 9.35 -6.17
CA PRO A 45 8.95 10.37 -5.18
C PRO A 45 7.45 10.64 -5.08
N VAL A 46 6.71 10.59 -6.20
CA VAL A 46 5.25 10.85 -6.20
C VAL A 46 4.45 9.76 -5.49
N GLN A 47 4.73 8.48 -5.77
CA GLN A 47 4.00 7.37 -5.15
C GLN A 47 4.38 7.23 -3.67
N ILE A 48 5.65 7.46 -3.33
CA ILE A 48 6.14 7.48 -1.94
C ILE A 48 5.47 8.61 -1.18
N TRP A 49 5.52 9.84 -1.72
CA TRP A 49 4.87 10.99 -1.10
C TRP A 49 3.39 10.74 -0.87
N PHE A 50 2.67 10.25 -1.90
CA PHE A 50 1.23 10.06 -1.81
C PHE A 50 0.84 8.98 -0.78
N GLY A 51 1.61 7.88 -0.72
CA GLY A 51 1.40 6.83 0.28
C GLY A 51 1.62 7.35 1.71
N GLU A 52 2.79 7.93 1.97
CA GLU A 52 3.16 8.46 3.29
C GLU A 52 2.22 9.60 3.73
N PHE A 53 1.85 10.48 2.80
CA PHE A 53 0.93 11.58 3.05
C PHE A 53 -0.45 11.07 3.48
N ILE A 54 -1.04 10.16 2.71
CA ILE A 54 -2.38 9.65 3.03
C ILE A 54 -2.39 8.85 4.33
N HIS A 55 -1.40 7.97 4.54
CA HIS A 55 -1.27 7.20 5.76
C HIS A 55 -1.16 8.12 6.98
N GLY A 56 -0.24 9.08 6.94
CA GLY A 56 -0.04 10.02 8.04
C GLY A 56 -1.26 10.89 8.33
N VAL A 57 -1.97 11.34 7.29
CA VAL A 57 -3.20 12.13 7.48
C VAL A 57 -4.33 11.29 8.10
N LEU A 58 -4.52 10.04 7.67
CA LEU A 58 -5.55 9.17 8.23
C LEU A 58 -5.25 8.78 9.68
N GLU A 59 -3.98 8.55 10.01
CA GLU A 59 -3.54 8.28 11.38
C GLU A 59 -3.78 9.48 12.30
N GLU A 60 -3.37 10.69 11.86
CA GLU A 60 -3.63 11.93 12.59
C GLU A 60 -5.12 12.21 12.74
N ALA A 61 -5.91 12.00 11.69
CA ALA A 61 -7.36 12.15 11.75
C ALA A 61 -7.99 11.19 12.75
N PHE A 62 -7.58 9.91 12.77
CA PHE A 62 -8.04 8.96 13.78
C PHE A 62 -7.65 9.40 15.19
N ARG A 63 -6.41 9.85 15.41
CA ARG A 63 -5.94 10.28 16.73
C ARG A 63 -6.71 11.48 17.26
N ARG A 64 -7.02 12.46 16.40
CA ARG A 64 -7.90 13.59 16.75
C ARG A 64 -9.31 13.12 17.06
N TRP A 65 -9.86 12.23 16.22
CA TRP A 65 -11.19 11.68 16.44
C TRP A 65 -11.30 10.91 17.76
N LYS A 66 -10.30 10.09 18.09
CA LYS A 66 -10.24 9.34 19.35
C LYS A 66 -10.21 10.24 20.58
N THR A 67 -9.70 11.45 20.45
CA THR A 67 -9.59 12.42 21.55
C THR A 67 -10.86 13.26 21.68
N GLU A 68 -11.36 13.81 20.58
CA GLU A 68 -12.39 14.85 20.58
C GLU A 68 -13.78 14.35 20.11
N HIS A 69 -13.83 13.19 19.45
CA HIS A 69 -15.02 12.63 18.81
C HIS A 69 -15.83 13.64 17.98
N PRO A 70 -15.18 14.47 17.13
CA PRO A 70 -15.88 15.45 16.33
C PRO A 70 -16.81 14.74 15.34
N PRO A 71 -18.05 15.24 15.15
CA PRO A 71 -19.02 14.61 14.27
C PRO A 71 -18.58 14.68 12.81
N PHE A 72 -18.92 13.65 12.05
CA PHE A 72 -18.80 13.66 10.60
C PHE A 72 -20.00 14.38 9.95
N PRO A 73 -19.85 15.00 8.77
CA PRO A 73 -18.62 15.13 7.99
C PRO A 73 -17.69 16.24 8.49
N TRP A 74 -16.39 16.00 8.39
CA TRP A 74 -15.34 16.99 8.63
C TRP A 74 -15.24 17.94 7.44
N LYS A 75 -15.26 19.24 7.73
CA LYS A 75 -14.98 20.29 6.75
C LYS A 75 -13.49 20.31 6.41
N TRP A 76 -13.15 20.32 5.11
CA TRP A 76 -11.76 20.33 4.67
C TRP A 76 -10.93 21.46 5.27
N LEU A 77 -11.34 22.73 5.10
CA LEU A 77 -10.55 23.89 5.56
C LEU A 77 -10.32 23.88 7.08
N ASP A 78 -11.35 23.51 7.86
CA ASP A 78 -11.31 23.68 9.31
C ASP A 78 -10.66 22.49 10.02
N HIS A 79 -10.93 21.26 9.56
CA HIS A 79 -10.54 20.05 10.29
C HIS A 79 -9.39 19.28 9.63
N ILE A 80 -9.42 19.15 8.29
CA ILE A 80 -8.53 18.25 7.54
C ILE A 80 -7.28 18.99 7.08
N ARG A 81 -7.44 20.21 6.56
CA ARG A 81 -6.36 21.02 5.98
C ARG A 81 -5.20 21.29 6.96
N PRO A 82 -5.45 21.57 8.26
CA PRO A 82 -4.36 21.72 9.22
C PRO A 82 -3.51 20.45 9.37
N ILE A 83 -4.14 19.27 9.25
CA ILE A 83 -3.44 17.97 9.26
C ILE A 83 -2.56 17.84 8.01
N GLU A 84 -3.16 18.05 6.83
CA GLU A 84 -2.46 17.95 5.54
C GLU A 84 -1.19 18.83 5.50
N LEU A 85 -1.31 20.07 5.97
CA LEU A 85 -0.20 21.03 5.98
C LEU A 85 0.92 20.62 6.94
N ALA A 86 0.58 20.11 8.12
CA ALA A 86 1.56 19.62 9.09
C ALA A 86 2.34 18.42 8.51
N LEU A 87 1.63 17.42 7.99
CA LEU A 87 2.25 16.23 7.38
C LEU A 87 3.09 16.59 6.15
N ASN A 88 2.62 17.50 5.30
CA ASN A 88 3.42 17.92 4.14
C ASN A 88 4.73 18.62 4.56
N LYS A 89 4.71 19.43 5.63
CA LYS A 89 5.93 20.06 6.18
C LYS A 89 6.92 19.01 6.67
N GLU A 90 6.45 17.95 7.32
CA GLU A 90 7.29 16.83 7.75
C GLU A 90 7.89 16.03 6.59
N LEU A 91 7.09 15.74 5.55
CA LEU A 91 7.57 15.05 4.34
C LEU A 91 8.63 15.89 3.61
N LEU A 92 8.41 17.20 3.50
CA LEU A 92 9.39 18.13 2.94
C LEU A 92 10.70 18.12 3.75
N ALA A 93 10.62 18.13 5.08
CA ALA A 93 11.80 18.05 5.95
C ALA A 93 12.56 16.71 5.80
N ARG A 94 11.86 15.62 5.45
CA ARG A 94 12.43 14.31 5.10
C ARG A 94 12.99 14.24 3.66
N GLY A 95 12.92 15.33 2.90
CA GLY A 95 13.39 15.38 1.51
C GLY A 95 12.41 14.76 0.50
N ILE A 96 11.14 14.62 0.86
CA ILE A 96 10.08 14.08 0.00
C ILE A 96 9.15 15.24 -0.40
N PRO A 97 9.38 15.89 -1.56
CA PRO A 97 8.61 17.06 -1.97
C PRO A 97 7.21 16.69 -2.47
N ASP A 98 6.23 17.58 -2.24
CA ASP A 98 4.89 17.40 -2.81
C ASP A 98 4.89 17.41 -4.35
N PRO A 99 4.17 16.47 -4.98
CA PRO A 99 4.08 16.40 -6.43
C PRO A 99 3.29 17.57 -7.02
N PRO A 100 3.75 18.12 -8.17
CA PRO A 100 3.07 19.24 -8.79
C PRO A 100 1.67 18.86 -9.30
N GLY A 101 0.69 19.75 -9.11
CA GLY A 101 -0.70 19.52 -9.51
C GLY A 101 -1.46 18.49 -8.68
N ILE A 102 -0.84 17.85 -7.68
CA ILE A 102 -1.46 16.83 -6.82
C ILE A 102 -1.83 17.38 -5.45
N PHE A 103 -0.99 18.27 -4.90
CA PHE A 103 -1.19 18.89 -3.59
C PHE A 103 -0.87 20.38 -3.63
N CYS A 104 -1.74 21.18 -3.01
CA CYS A 104 -1.49 22.60 -2.80
C CYS A 104 -0.85 22.74 -1.42
N ARG A 105 0.31 23.41 -1.32
CA ARG A 105 1.02 23.60 -0.05
C ARG A 105 0.71 24.93 0.66
N PHE A 106 -0.03 25.80 0.00
CA PHE A 106 -0.32 27.17 0.43
C PHE A 106 -1.44 27.21 1.46
N GLU A 107 -1.32 28.06 2.47
CA GLU A 107 -2.26 28.13 3.60
C GLU A 107 -3.35 29.18 3.36
N ASN A 108 -3.05 30.28 2.66
CA ASN A 108 -3.94 31.43 2.55
C ASN A 108 -4.03 31.93 1.10
N SER A 109 -5.18 32.50 0.73
CA SER A 109 -5.43 33.12 -0.58
C SER A 109 -4.57 34.34 -0.91
N ARG A 110 -3.77 34.84 0.04
CA ARG A 110 -2.90 36.02 -0.15
C ARG A 110 -1.49 35.65 -0.61
N GLU A 111 -1.19 34.37 -0.77
CA GLU A 111 0.09 33.93 -1.30
C GLU A 111 0.12 34.18 -2.82
N ASN A 112 0.68 35.32 -3.24
CA ASN A 112 0.80 35.71 -4.65
C ASN A 112 1.70 34.78 -5.50
N TYR A 113 2.21 33.70 -4.93
CA TYR A 113 3.04 32.72 -5.61
C TYR A 113 2.20 31.52 -6.04
N ARG A 114 2.12 31.27 -7.36
CA ARG A 114 1.39 30.12 -7.91
C ARG A 114 1.96 28.77 -7.46
N GLY A 115 3.29 28.70 -7.29
CA GLY A 115 4.00 27.45 -7.06
C GLY A 115 3.58 26.36 -8.05
N ASN A 116 3.21 25.20 -7.52
CA ASN A 116 2.75 24.04 -8.29
C ASN A 116 1.22 23.97 -8.48
N CYS A 117 0.49 25.05 -8.19
CA CYS A 117 -0.97 25.06 -8.25
C CYS A 117 -1.50 25.56 -9.60
N PRO A 118 -2.78 25.26 -9.93
CA PRO A 118 -3.39 25.67 -11.19
C PRO A 118 -3.37 27.19 -11.40
N ASP A 119 -3.59 27.97 -10.35
CA ASP A 119 -3.66 29.43 -10.36
C ASP A 119 -3.18 30.01 -9.01
N HIS A 120 -3.40 31.31 -8.78
CA HIS A 120 -2.98 32.04 -7.58
C HIS A 120 -4.05 32.06 -6.47
N GLU A 121 -5.23 31.46 -6.67
CA GLU A 121 -6.36 31.48 -5.74
C GLU A 121 -6.29 30.34 -4.73
N HIS A 122 -5.33 30.44 -3.81
CA HIS A 122 -5.12 29.42 -2.77
C HIS A 122 -6.18 29.47 -1.65
N PRO A 123 -6.39 28.36 -0.92
CA PRO A 123 -5.84 27.03 -1.14
C PRO A 123 -6.67 26.21 -2.13
N HIS A 124 -6.01 25.41 -2.99
CA HIS A 124 -6.69 24.46 -3.87
C HIS A 124 -6.88 23.10 -3.20
N LYS A 125 -8.11 22.59 -3.24
CA LYS A 125 -8.40 21.20 -2.90
C LYS A 125 -8.06 20.29 -4.08
N LEU A 126 -6.77 20.05 -4.29
CA LEU A 126 -6.26 19.17 -5.35
C LEU A 126 -6.52 17.69 -5.03
N LEU A 127 -6.16 16.79 -5.96
CA LEU A 127 -6.55 15.39 -5.94
C LEU A 127 -6.17 14.66 -4.63
N ALA A 128 -5.01 14.96 -4.03
CA ALA A 128 -4.63 14.38 -2.74
C ALA A 128 -5.60 14.79 -1.62
N SER A 129 -5.91 16.08 -1.51
CA SER A 129 -6.85 16.60 -0.52
C SER A 129 -8.27 16.10 -0.74
N GLN A 130 -8.72 15.97 -2.01
CA GLN A 130 -10.03 15.39 -2.33
C GLN A 130 -10.13 13.93 -1.86
N ARG A 131 -9.08 13.12 -2.09
CA ARG A 131 -9.05 11.72 -1.68
C ARG A 131 -8.98 11.55 -0.18
N VAL A 132 -8.18 12.37 0.50
CA VAL A 132 -8.11 12.40 1.96
C VAL A 132 -9.46 12.78 2.56
N GLU A 133 -10.09 13.85 2.08
CA GLU A 133 -11.40 14.28 2.58
C GLU A 133 -12.46 13.20 2.35
N ALA A 134 -12.47 12.58 1.17
CA ALA A 134 -13.37 11.47 0.88
C ALA A 134 -13.09 10.26 1.80
N ALA A 135 -11.82 9.92 2.05
CA ALA A 135 -11.44 8.83 2.93
C ALA A 135 -11.91 9.09 4.38
N ILE A 136 -11.65 10.27 4.93
CA ILE A 136 -12.07 10.64 6.28
C ILE A 136 -13.61 10.62 6.38
N ASN A 137 -14.32 11.23 5.42
CA ASN A 137 -15.77 11.38 5.52
C ASN A 137 -16.57 10.14 5.12
N HIS A 138 -16.03 9.26 4.28
CA HIS A 138 -16.73 8.02 3.88
C HIS A 138 -16.27 6.79 4.67
N LEU A 139 -15.04 6.75 5.16
CA LEU A 139 -14.52 5.62 5.95
C LEU A 139 -14.59 5.92 7.44
N GLY A 140 -14.21 7.12 7.87
CA GLY A 140 -14.16 7.53 9.27
C GLY A 140 -15.40 7.19 10.10
N PRO A 141 -16.64 7.50 9.65
CA PRO A 141 -17.86 7.24 10.42
C PRO A 141 -18.04 5.82 10.91
N TRP A 142 -17.58 4.83 10.12
CA TRP A 142 -17.73 3.42 10.47
C TRP A 142 -16.41 2.73 10.79
N LEU A 143 -15.27 3.21 10.27
CA LEU A 143 -13.98 2.60 10.50
C LEU A 143 -13.38 3.06 11.82
N PHE A 144 -13.36 4.37 12.11
CA PHE A 144 -12.70 4.91 13.31
C PHE A 144 -13.22 4.31 14.61
N PRO A 145 -14.54 4.10 14.80
CA PRO A 145 -15.06 3.40 15.99
C PRO A 145 -14.57 1.96 16.16
N LEU A 146 -14.16 1.30 15.07
CA LEU A 146 -13.70 -0.09 15.10
C LEU A 146 -12.20 -0.21 15.38
N ILE A 147 -11.42 0.87 15.19
CA ILE A 147 -9.97 0.85 15.35
C ILE A 147 -9.62 0.68 16.84
N SER A 148 -8.95 -0.43 17.17
CA SER A 148 -8.32 -0.61 18.47
C SER A 148 -6.95 0.06 18.51
N GLU A 149 -6.14 -0.17 17.48
CA GLU A 149 -4.76 0.31 17.36
C GLU A 149 -4.45 0.76 15.93
N ALA A 150 -3.59 1.78 15.81
CA ALA A 150 -3.07 2.27 14.53
C ALA A 150 -1.53 2.15 14.52
N GLU A 151 -0.95 1.98 13.34
CA GLU A 151 0.50 1.81 13.11
C GLU A 151 1.13 0.66 13.94
N VAL A 152 0.58 -0.55 13.78
CA VAL A 152 0.97 -1.70 14.60
C VAL A 152 2.21 -2.38 14.04
N ARG A 153 3.32 -2.29 14.78
CA ARG A 153 4.58 -2.96 14.42
C ARG A 153 4.51 -4.45 14.74
N LEU A 154 4.67 -5.26 13.71
CA LEU A 154 4.58 -6.71 13.76
C LEU A 154 5.95 -7.33 13.50
N ARG A 155 6.31 -8.33 14.30
CA ARG A 155 7.55 -9.10 14.13
C ARG A 155 7.33 -10.56 14.44
N GLY A 156 7.98 -11.42 13.66
CA GLY A 156 7.97 -12.86 13.85
C GLY A 156 9.29 -13.47 13.36
N THR A 157 9.50 -14.75 13.66
CA THR A 157 10.64 -15.51 13.14
C THR A 157 10.13 -16.75 12.44
N ARG A 158 10.74 -17.11 11.31
CA ARG A 158 10.43 -18.30 10.52
C ARG A 158 11.68 -19.08 10.23
N ARG A 159 11.55 -20.40 10.12
CA ARG A 159 12.63 -21.25 9.61
C ARG A 159 12.68 -21.13 8.09
N LEU A 160 13.87 -21.15 7.53
CA LEU A 160 14.03 -21.27 6.08
C LEU A 160 13.60 -22.68 5.66
N PRO A 161 12.95 -22.84 4.49
CA PRO A 161 12.64 -24.17 3.94
C PRO A 161 13.91 -25.00 3.71
N GLN A 162 15.00 -24.33 3.34
CA GLN A 162 16.33 -24.91 3.18
C GLN A 162 17.33 -23.96 3.84
N PRO A 163 18.22 -24.44 4.72
CA PRO A 163 19.26 -23.61 5.32
C PRO A 163 20.08 -22.91 4.24
N SER A 164 20.34 -21.62 4.43
CA SER A 164 21.27 -20.87 3.58
C SER A 164 22.66 -20.85 4.23
N PHE A 165 23.67 -20.39 3.47
CA PHE A 165 25.02 -20.23 3.99
C PHE A 165 25.10 -19.34 5.25
N ARG A 166 24.16 -18.40 5.43
CA ARG A 166 24.19 -17.41 6.51
C ARG A 166 23.19 -17.65 7.64
N ALA A 167 22.14 -18.46 7.42
CA ALA A 167 21.11 -18.68 8.44
C ALA A 167 20.27 -19.94 8.20
N GLU A 168 19.66 -20.43 9.28
CA GLU A 168 18.62 -21.49 9.28
C GLU A 168 17.20 -20.92 9.44
N ALA A 169 17.11 -19.65 9.81
CA ALA A 169 15.88 -18.93 10.11
C ALA A 169 16.03 -17.45 9.72
N TYR A 170 14.91 -16.76 9.56
CA TYR A 170 14.86 -15.34 9.24
C TYR A 170 13.78 -14.62 10.06
N SER A 171 14.01 -13.34 10.32
CA SER A 171 13.06 -12.43 10.98
C SER A 171 12.16 -11.82 9.92
N VAL A 172 10.86 -11.74 10.20
CA VAL A 172 9.88 -11.03 9.36
C VAL A 172 9.38 -9.83 10.15
N THR A 173 9.41 -8.66 9.52
CA THR A 173 8.88 -7.42 10.08
C THR A 173 7.82 -6.81 9.18
N GLY A 174 6.87 -6.09 9.78
CA GLY A 174 5.80 -5.41 9.06
C GLY A 174 5.17 -4.32 9.92
N VAL A 175 4.45 -3.41 9.27
CA VAL A 175 3.63 -2.41 9.96
C VAL A 175 2.23 -2.51 9.36
N ALA A 176 1.26 -2.91 10.18
CA ALA A 176 -0.14 -2.88 9.80
C ALA A 176 -0.68 -1.48 10.08
N ASP A 177 -1.37 -0.88 9.11
CA ASP A 177 -1.87 0.49 9.25
C ASP A 177 -2.89 0.58 10.41
N VAL A 178 -3.80 -0.40 10.48
CA VAL A 178 -4.87 -0.43 11.47
C VAL A 178 -5.16 -1.87 11.93
N LEU A 179 -5.29 -2.03 13.23
CA LEU A 179 -6.04 -3.13 13.84
C LEU A 179 -7.41 -2.64 14.26
N ALA A 180 -8.42 -3.38 13.84
CA ALA A 180 -9.80 -3.14 14.20
C ALA A 180 -10.41 -4.37 14.89
N THR A 181 -11.42 -4.15 15.71
CA THR A 181 -12.12 -5.22 16.41
C THR A 181 -13.57 -5.29 15.96
N ARG A 182 -14.17 -6.49 16.02
CA ARG A 182 -15.59 -6.69 15.74
C ARG A 182 -16.52 -6.22 16.87
N HIS A 183 -16.03 -5.44 17.84
CA HIS A 183 -16.88 -4.93 18.93
C HIS A 183 -17.78 -3.80 18.42
N ILE A 184 -18.87 -4.20 17.76
CA ILE A 184 -19.82 -3.31 17.10
C ILE A 184 -21.08 -3.28 17.96
N ASP A 185 -21.55 -2.08 18.32
CA ASP A 185 -22.90 -1.92 18.88
C ASP A 185 -23.97 -2.07 17.77
N GLU A 186 -25.22 -2.35 18.14
CA GLU A 186 -26.29 -2.56 17.15
C GLU A 186 -26.52 -1.32 16.27
N HIS A 187 -26.23 -0.12 16.78
CA HIS A 187 -26.41 1.14 16.07
C HIS A 187 -25.39 1.33 14.94
N LEU A 188 -24.12 1.01 15.19
CA LEU A 188 -23.04 1.06 14.21
C LEU A 188 -23.26 0.03 13.11
N LEU A 189 -23.78 -1.17 13.43
CA LEU A 189 -24.14 -2.19 12.44
C LEU A 189 -25.07 -1.63 11.35
N ASP A 190 -26.02 -0.77 11.73
CA ASP A 190 -26.98 -0.18 10.80
C ASP A 190 -26.38 0.89 9.89
N MET A 191 -25.31 1.55 10.33
CA MET A 191 -24.56 2.53 9.54
C MET A 191 -23.53 1.89 8.60
N LEU A 192 -23.22 0.60 8.75
CA LEU A 192 -22.22 -0.06 7.92
C LEU A 192 -22.68 -0.23 6.47
N PRO A 193 -21.77 -0.02 5.51
CA PRO A 193 -21.98 -0.43 4.12
C PRO A 193 -22.33 -1.92 4.07
N LYS A 194 -23.26 -2.32 3.19
CA LYS A 194 -23.72 -3.71 3.05
C LYS A 194 -22.55 -4.70 2.95
N THR A 195 -21.52 -4.36 2.17
CA THR A 195 -20.30 -5.16 2.01
C THR A 195 -19.60 -5.41 3.34
N ILE A 196 -19.44 -4.36 4.17
CA ILE A 196 -18.81 -4.46 5.48
C ILE A 196 -19.70 -5.22 6.45
N ARG A 197 -21.01 -4.94 6.46
CA ARG A 197 -21.97 -5.63 7.34
C ARG A 197 -21.94 -7.14 7.12
N THR A 198 -21.97 -7.60 5.87
CA THR A 198 -21.89 -9.03 5.53
C THR A 198 -20.62 -9.66 6.11
N VAL A 199 -19.48 -9.00 5.93
CA VAL A 199 -18.18 -9.50 6.40
C VAL A 199 -18.11 -9.51 7.91
N LEU A 200 -18.44 -8.39 8.56
CA LEU A 200 -18.41 -8.32 10.01
C LEU A 200 -19.36 -9.35 10.62
N SER A 201 -20.55 -9.55 10.05
CA SER A 201 -21.53 -10.51 10.55
C SER A 201 -21.04 -11.96 10.57
N SER A 202 -20.13 -12.34 9.67
CA SER A 202 -19.59 -13.71 9.61
C SER A 202 -18.42 -13.97 10.57
N LEU A 203 -17.83 -12.95 11.18
CA LEU A 203 -16.68 -13.11 12.08
C LEU A 203 -17.11 -13.41 13.52
N SER A 204 -16.24 -14.09 14.26
CA SER A 204 -16.40 -14.32 15.70
C SER A 204 -16.48 -13.00 16.47
N ARG A 205 -17.21 -12.96 17.60
CA ARG A 205 -17.43 -11.73 18.39
C ARG A 205 -16.15 -10.98 18.77
N ASN A 206 -15.08 -11.71 19.06
CA ASN A 206 -13.79 -11.14 19.47
C ASN A 206 -12.78 -11.15 18.31
N ALA A 207 -13.20 -11.35 17.07
CA ALA A 207 -12.30 -11.38 15.93
C ALA A 207 -11.62 -10.03 15.72
N GLU A 208 -10.33 -10.09 15.39
CA GLU A 208 -9.58 -8.95 14.90
C GLU A 208 -9.63 -8.87 13.37
N ILE A 209 -9.46 -7.64 12.90
CA ILE A 209 -9.46 -7.29 11.50
C ILE A 209 -8.24 -6.41 11.25
N ILE A 210 -7.39 -6.82 10.31
CA ILE A 210 -6.31 -5.97 9.83
C ILE A 210 -6.86 -5.11 8.70
N VAL A 211 -6.65 -3.81 8.77
CA VAL A 211 -6.99 -2.87 7.70
C VAL A 211 -5.72 -2.24 7.17
N ASP A 212 -5.58 -2.22 5.85
CA ASP A 212 -4.42 -1.65 5.14
C ASP A 212 -4.92 -0.69 4.06
N TYR A 213 -4.42 0.54 4.10
CA TYR A 213 -4.77 1.60 3.19
C TYR A 213 -3.86 1.55 1.96
N LYS A 214 -4.45 1.53 0.77
CA LYS A 214 -3.73 1.61 -0.50
C LYS A 214 -4.01 2.93 -1.18
N GLY A 215 -2.98 3.76 -1.31
CA GLY A 215 -2.97 5.00 -2.13
C GLY A 215 -2.94 4.73 -3.64
N THR A 216 -3.55 3.65 -4.10
CA THR A 216 -3.59 3.22 -5.51
C THR A 216 -5.02 2.84 -5.89
N ARG A 217 -5.28 2.69 -7.20
CA ARG A 217 -6.53 2.10 -7.67
C ARG A 217 -6.60 0.63 -7.27
N ARG A 218 -7.81 0.07 -7.25
CA ARG A 218 -8.03 -1.37 -7.14
C ARG A 218 -7.43 -2.04 -8.38
N PRO A 219 -6.43 -2.94 -8.23
CA PRO A 219 -5.83 -3.61 -9.37
C PRO A 219 -6.86 -4.47 -10.11
N ALA A 220 -6.63 -4.69 -11.40
CA ALA A 220 -7.35 -5.71 -12.14
C ALA A 220 -6.95 -7.12 -11.66
N LEU A 221 -7.82 -8.11 -11.87
CA LEU A 221 -7.63 -9.50 -11.42
C LEU A 221 -6.38 -10.17 -12.02
N ASP A 222 -5.98 -9.76 -13.22
CA ASP A 222 -4.82 -10.24 -13.95
C ASP A 222 -3.53 -9.48 -13.61
N GLN A 223 -3.62 -8.38 -12.84
CA GLN A 223 -2.45 -7.61 -12.43
C GLN A 223 -1.73 -8.28 -11.25
N PRO A 224 -0.39 -8.37 -11.25
CA PRO A 224 0.38 -8.95 -10.15
C PRO A 224 0.10 -8.31 -8.78
N GLU A 225 -0.20 -7.02 -8.76
CA GLU A 225 -0.53 -6.22 -7.58
C GLU A 225 -1.77 -6.79 -6.85
N TRP A 226 -2.72 -7.37 -7.58
CA TRP A 226 -3.92 -7.99 -7.01
C TRP A 226 -3.56 -9.08 -6.01
N LYS A 227 -2.76 -10.06 -6.42
CA LYS A 227 -2.35 -11.16 -5.53
C LYS A 227 -1.31 -10.69 -4.53
N ALA A 228 -0.43 -9.77 -4.92
CA ALA A 228 0.60 -9.23 -4.04
C ALA A 228 0.04 -8.55 -2.78
N HIS A 229 -0.99 -7.71 -2.92
CA HIS A 229 -1.62 -7.05 -1.78
C HIS A 229 -2.32 -8.05 -0.83
N GLU A 230 -2.91 -9.11 -1.39
CA GLU A 230 -3.53 -10.19 -0.61
C GLU A 230 -2.50 -10.98 0.21
N LEU A 231 -1.41 -11.39 -0.43
CA LEU A 231 -0.32 -12.12 0.24
C LEU A 231 0.31 -11.27 1.35
N GLN A 232 0.45 -9.96 1.11
CA GLN A 232 0.99 -9.00 2.06
C GLN A 232 0.15 -8.93 3.34
N ILE A 233 -1.16 -8.65 3.21
CA ILE A 233 -2.03 -8.46 4.37
C ILE A 233 -2.26 -9.78 5.13
N LEU A 234 -2.24 -10.93 4.45
CA LEU A 234 -2.27 -12.25 5.10
C LEU A 234 -0.99 -12.56 5.88
N THR A 235 0.16 -12.07 5.42
CA THR A 235 1.42 -12.16 6.18
C THR A 235 1.33 -11.36 7.48
N TYR A 236 0.68 -10.19 7.47
CA TYR A 236 0.39 -9.44 8.69
C TYR A 236 -0.55 -10.19 9.62
N ALA A 237 -1.61 -10.80 9.09
CA ALA A 237 -2.53 -11.61 9.87
C ALA A 237 -1.81 -12.76 10.58
N TRP A 238 -0.88 -13.42 9.87
CA TRP A 238 -0.02 -14.43 10.49
C TRP A 238 0.83 -13.86 11.63
N LEU A 239 1.53 -12.75 11.39
CA LEU A 239 2.40 -12.12 12.40
C LEU A 239 1.61 -11.74 13.66
N ARG A 240 0.43 -11.14 13.50
CA ARG A 240 -0.46 -10.79 14.62
C ARG A 240 -0.94 -12.04 15.36
N ASN A 241 -1.33 -13.08 14.64
CA ASN A 241 -1.75 -14.36 15.21
C ASN A 241 -0.62 -15.14 15.93
N GLN A 242 0.65 -14.73 15.85
CA GLN A 242 1.74 -15.30 16.66
C GLN A 242 1.87 -14.65 18.04
N GLN A 243 1.22 -13.52 18.29
CA GLN A 243 1.31 -12.81 19.56
C GLN A 243 0.42 -13.51 20.61
N VAL A 244 1.01 -13.86 21.74
CA VAL A 244 0.32 -14.65 22.79
C VAL A 244 -0.70 -13.78 23.53
N GLY A 245 -1.91 -14.30 23.72
CA GLY A 245 -2.97 -13.64 24.50
C GLY A 245 -3.87 -12.71 23.69
N GLU A 246 -3.60 -12.54 22.40
CA GLU A 246 -4.37 -11.67 21.51
C GLU A 246 -5.53 -12.41 20.84
N SER A 247 -6.54 -11.64 20.46
CA SER A 247 -7.62 -12.13 19.60
C SER A 247 -7.09 -12.55 18.24
N ARG A 248 -7.75 -13.52 17.62
CA ARG A 248 -7.34 -14.01 16.30
C ARG A 248 -7.83 -13.08 15.20
N VAL A 249 -6.96 -12.77 14.26
CA VAL A 249 -7.32 -12.13 12.99
C VAL A 249 -8.08 -13.13 12.13
N GLU A 250 -9.34 -12.81 11.79
CA GLU A 250 -10.22 -13.66 10.96
C GLU A 250 -10.51 -13.03 9.59
N ALA A 251 -10.36 -11.71 9.46
CA ALA A 251 -10.52 -11.00 8.20
C ALA A 251 -9.48 -9.89 8.04
N CYS A 252 -9.28 -9.52 6.78
CA CYS A 252 -8.38 -8.46 6.37
C CYS A 252 -9.12 -7.55 5.37
N LEU A 253 -8.98 -6.23 5.51
CA LEU A 253 -9.56 -5.23 4.62
C LEU A 253 -8.45 -4.46 3.90
N LEU A 254 -8.45 -4.52 2.58
CA LEU A 254 -7.65 -3.64 1.72
C LEU A 254 -8.53 -2.48 1.26
N LEU A 255 -8.13 -1.25 1.57
CA LEU A 255 -8.89 -0.04 1.23
C LEU A 255 -8.18 0.75 0.12
N TYR A 256 -8.69 0.65 -1.10
CA TYR A 256 -8.17 1.35 -2.28
C TYR A 256 -8.74 2.78 -2.35
N LEU A 257 -7.99 3.74 -1.85
CA LEU A 257 -8.49 5.09 -1.61
C LEU A 257 -8.72 5.90 -2.88
N ASN A 258 -8.05 5.55 -3.98
CA ASN A 258 -8.29 6.18 -5.28
C ASN A 258 -9.70 5.89 -5.82
N GLU A 259 -10.35 4.82 -5.38
CA GLU A 259 -11.72 4.49 -5.80
C GLU A 259 -12.76 5.45 -5.19
N LEU A 260 -12.44 6.11 -4.08
CA LEU A 260 -13.31 7.13 -3.48
C LEU A 260 -13.33 8.41 -4.30
N VAL A 261 -12.23 8.77 -4.97
CA VAL A 261 -12.17 9.90 -5.91
C VAL A 261 -11.31 9.49 -7.10
N PRO A 262 -11.92 8.84 -8.12
CA PRO A 262 -11.18 8.35 -9.28
C PRO A 262 -10.75 9.53 -10.16
N SER A 263 -9.49 9.49 -10.60
CA SER A 263 -8.99 10.41 -11.62
C SER A 263 -9.45 9.99 -13.02
N ARG A 264 -9.20 10.84 -14.03
CA ARG A 264 -9.40 10.50 -15.44
C ARG A 264 -8.70 9.19 -15.81
N ASP A 265 -7.43 9.05 -15.43
CA ASP A 265 -6.62 7.86 -15.72
C ASP A 265 -7.19 6.61 -15.02
N ASP A 266 -7.70 6.76 -13.80
CA ASP A 266 -8.35 5.67 -13.08
C ASP A 266 -9.59 5.17 -13.83
N LEU A 267 -10.43 6.08 -14.35
CA LEU A 267 -11.61 5.70 -15.14
C LEU A 267 -11.28 5.14 -16.52
N VAL A 268 -10.26 5.65 -17.20
CA VAL A 268 -9.79 5.09 -18.48
C VAL A 268 -9.36 3.63 -18.29
N ARG A 269 -8.58 3.35 -17.25
CA ARG A 269 -8.20 1.97 -16.90
C ARG A 269 -9.42 1.12 -16.52
N LEU A 270 -10.41 1.69 -15.83
CA LEU A 270 -11.62 0.96 -15.43
C LEU A 270 -12.46 0.57 -16.64
N GLN A 271 -12.62 1.46 -17.62
CA GLN A 271 -13.28 1.12 -18.88
C GLN A 271 -12.60 -0.07 -19.58
N GLN A 272 -11.26 -0.08 -19.64
CA GLN A 272 -10.50 -1.19 -20.23
C GLN A 272 -10.73 -2.51 -19.47
N GLU A 273 -10.74 -2.46 -18.14
CA GLU A 273 -10.98 -3.64 -17.30
C GLU A 273 -12.41 -4.18 -17.43
N LEU A 274 -13.39 -3.30 -17.66
CA LEU A 274 -14.76 -3.70 -17.94
C LEU A 274 -14.90 -4.38 -19.30
N LEU A 275 -14.21 -3.86 -20.32
CA LEU A 275 -14.15 -4.48 -21.65
C LEU A 275 -13.48 -5.86 -21.61
N ASN A 276 -12.39 -5.98 -20.85
CA ASN A 276 -11.61 -7.22 -20.73
C ASN A 276 -12.19 -8.19 -19.69
N ASN A 277 -13.23 -7.79 -18.95
CA ASN A 277 -13.81 -8.56 -17.85
C ASN A 277 -12.78 -8.94 -16.75
N THR A 278 -11.85 -8.03 -16.45
CA THR A 278 -10.77 -8.24 -15.47
C THR A 278 -10.99 -7.50 -14.14
N THR A 279 -12.18 -6.94 -13.91
CA THR A 279 -12.54 -6.35 -12.61
C THR A 279 -13.51 -7.23 -11.83
N ASP A 280 -13.30 -7.32 -10.52
CA ASP A 280 -14.15 -8.09 -9.60
C ASP A 280 -15.42 -7.34 -9.17
N VAL A 281 -15.40 -6.00 -9.22
CA VAL A 281 -16.54 -5.14 -8.90
C VAL A 281 -16.99 -4.41 -10.16
N LYS A 282 -18.11 -4.88 -10.74
CA LYS A 282 -18.72 -4.31 -11.93
C LYS A 282 -19.76 -3.23 -11.57
N PRO A 283 -19.84 -2.13 -12.33
CA PRO A 283 -20.89 -1.13 -12.14
C PRO A 283 -22.24 -1.70 -12.59
N ASP A 284 -23.29 -1.25 -11.92
CA ASP A 284 -24.68 -1.52 -12.29
C ASP A 284 -25.43 -0.21 -12.60
N GLY A 285 -26.70 -0.34 -12.99
CA GLY A 285 -27.60 0.80 -13.17
C GLY A 285 -27.02 1.96 -13.96
N ASN A 286 -27.08 3.15 -13.35
CA ASN A 286 -26.61 4.41 -13.94
C ASN A 286 -25.08 4.48 -14.07
N ASP A 287 -24.33 3.93 -13.11
CA ASP A 287 -22.85 3.96 -13.16
C ASP A 287 -22.34 3.21 -14.39
N ARG A 288 -22.99 2.10 -14.76
CA ARG A 288 -22.66 1.35 -15.98
C ARG A 288 -22.85 2.20 -17.24
N VAL A 289 -23.94 2.96 -17.30
CA VAL A 289 -24.24 3.85 -18.44
C VAL A 289 -23.24 5.01 -18.49
N LEU A 290 -22.99 5.66 -17.35
CA LEU A 290 -22.03 6.77 -17.25
C LEU A 290 -20.63 6.34 -17.68
N ILE A 291 -20.13 5.21 -17.16
CA ILE A 291 -18.81 4.70 -17.53
C ILE A 291 -18.78 4.26 -18.99
N GLY A 292 -19.83 3.62 -19.51
CA GLY A 292 -19.87 3.15 -20.89
C GLY A 292 -19.94 4.26 -21.93
N ALA A 293 -20.64 5.35 -21.63
CA ALA A 293 -20.85 6.47 -22.56
C ALA A 293 -19.79 7.59 -22.44
N TRP A 294 -18.94 7.54 -21.42
CA TRP A 294 -17.98 8.61 -21.15
C TRP A 294 -16.83 8.64 -22.16
N GLY A 295 -16.69 9.78 -22.84
CA GLY A 295 -15.55 10.10 -23.70
C GLY A 295 -14.37 10.66 -22.92
N HIS A 296 -13.14 10.30 -23.31
CA HIS A 296 -11.92 10.68 -22.58
C HIS A 296 -11.58 12.17 -22.64
N ASP A 297 -12.27 12.94 -23.49
CA ASP A 297 -12.22 14.39 -23.62
C ASP A 297 -13.22 15.11 -22.70
N GLN A 298 -14.23 14.40 -22.18
CA GLN A 298 -15.29 14.97 -21.35
C GLN A 298 -14.85 15.12 -19.88
N ALA A 299 -15.59 15.88 -19.08
CA ALA A 299 -15.40 15.91 -17.63
C ALA A 299 -15.54 14.50 -17.03
N VAL A 300 -14.75 14.20 -15.99
CA VAL A 300 -14.81 12.91 -15.28
C VAL A 300 -16.20 12.74 -14.67
N PRO A 301 -16.95 11.66 -14.98
CA PRO A 301 -18.30 11.47 -14.46
C PRO A 301 -18.27 11.23 -12.96
N THR A 302 -19.28 11.75 -12.26
CA THR A 302 -19.46 11.50 -10.84
C THR A 302 -20.16 10.16 -10.64
N LEU A 303 -19.42 9.18 -10.15
CA LEU A 303 -19.95 7.83 -9.86
C LEU A 303 -20.68 7.80 -8.51
N SER A 304 -21.63 6.88 -8.38
CA SER A 304 -22.42 6.74 -7.15
C SER A 304 -21.51 6.47 -5.94
N PRO A 305 -21.85 7.00 -4.74
CA PRO A 305 -21.10 6.69 -3.52
C PRO A 305 -21.06 5.19 -3.21
N SER A 306 -22.14 4.47 -3.49
CA SER A 306 -22.22 3.01 -3.26
C SER A 306 -21.20 2.25 -4.11
N PHE A 307 -21.12 2.56 -5.40
CA PHE A 307 -20.18 1.89 -6.30
C PHE A 307 -18.73 2.23 -5.95
N ARG A 308 -18.43 3.51 -5.69
CA ARG A 308 -17.08 3.95 -5.24
C ARG A 308 -16.65 3.23 -3.96
N LEU A 309 -17.56 3.11 -2.99
CA LEU A 309 -17.28 2.43 -1.72
C LEU A 309 -17.09 0.92 -1.90
N GLN A 310 -17.90 0.28 -2.74
CA GLN A 310 -17.76 -1.14 -3.06
C GLN A 310 -16.41 -1.43 -3.73
N ARG A 311 -15.95 -0.55 -4.62
CA ARG A 311 -14.63 -0.67 -5.25
C ARG A 311 -13.48 -0.35 -4.30
N CYS A 312 -13.67 0.58 -3.37
CA CYS A 312 -12.68 0.92 -2.35
C CYS A 312 -12.36 -0.28 -1.46
N ILE A 313 -13.37 -1.07 -1.08
CA ILE A 313 -13.20 -2.13 -0.08
C ILE A 313 -12.94 -3.48 -0.77
N ARG A 314 -11.82 -4.14 -0.43
CA ARG A 314 -11.59 -5.55 -0.75
C ARG A 314 -11.43 -6.32 0.54
N VAL A 315 -12.24 -7.37 0.70
CA VAL A 315 -12.21 -8.22 1.88
C VAL A 315 -11.45 -9.48 1.54
N ILE A 316 -10.52 -9.85 2.42
CA ILE A 316 -9.73 -11.07 2.35
C ILE A 316 -10.00 -11.87 3.62
N GLU A 317 -10.38 -13.14 3.47
CA GLU A 317 -10.56 -14.05 4.59
C GLU A 317 -9.19 -14.52 5.11
N ALA A 318 -8.95 -14.36 6.42
CA ALA A 318 -7.71 -14.79 7.07
C ALA A 318 -7.78 -16.27 7.53
N SER A 319 -8.19 -17.15 6.62
CA SER A 319 -8.28 -18.59 6.90
C SER A 319 -6.89 -19.22 7.06
N PRO A 320 -6.76 -20.35 7.79
CA PRO A 320 -5.49 -21.07 7.90
C PRO A 320 -4.86 -21.40 6.53
N ASN A 321 -5.69 -21.73 5.54
CA ASN A 321 -5.23 -22.08 4.19
C ASN A 321 -4.68 -20.87 3.44
N ASN A 322 -5.39 -19.74 3.46
CA ASN A 322 -4.95 -18.52 2.79
C ASN A 322 -3.65 -17.98 3.42
N ILE A 323 -3.59 -18.01 4.76
CA ILE A 323 -2.37 -17.65 5.49
C ILE A 323 -1.21 -18.58 5.10
N HIS A 324 -1.44 -19.90 5.04
CA HIS A 324 -0.40 -20.85 4.67
C HIS A 324 0.14 -20.59 3.25
N GLU A 325 -0.74 -20.32 2.28
CA GLU A 325 -0.35 -19.96 0.92
C GLU A 325 0.52 -18.68 0.90
N ALA A 326 0.12 -17.65 1.66
CA ALA A 326 0.88 -16.42 1.78
C ALA A 326 2.28 -16.64 2.33
N LEU A 327 2.39 -17.44 3.38
CA LEU A 327 3.67 -17.76 4.01
C LEU A 327 4.55 -18.62 3.10
N HIS A 328 3.98 -19.57 2.37
CA HIS A 328 4.73 -20.37 1.40
C HIS A 328 5.30 -19.50 0.27
N TYR A 329 4.52 -18.54 -0.23
CA TYR A 329 5.02 -17.55 -1.20
C TYR A 329 6.17 -16.71 -0.62
N PHE A 330 6.03 -16.28 0.63
CA PHE A 330 7.04 -15.51 1.34
C PHE A 330 8.34 -16.31 1.51
N ASP A 331 8.23 -17.52 2.06
CA ASP A 331 9.34 -18.45 2.32
C ASP A 331 10.14 -18.73 1.02
N ASN A 332 9.45 -18.97 -0.09
CA ASN A 332 10.10 -19.19 -1.39
C ASN A 332 10.80 -17.95 -1.92
N THR A 333 10.20 -16.76 -1.73
CA THR A 333 10.84 -15.51 -2.15
C THR A 333 12.10 -15.23 -1.35
N VAL A 334 12.06 -15.42 -0.03
CA VAL A 334 13.25 -15.31 0.82
C VAL A 334 14.31 -16.31 0.41
N LEU A 335 13.94 -17.56 0.16
CA LEU A 335 14.90 -18.58 -0.29
C LEU A 335 15.57 -18.20 -1.63
N GLU A 336 14.83 -17.64 -2.57
CA GLU A 336 15.42 -17.12 -3.81
C GLU A 336 16.42 -15.99 -3.54
N ILE A 337 16.06 -15.02 -2.70
CA ILE A 337 16.96 -13.91 -2.30
C ILE A 337 18.24 -14.46 -1.65
N GLU A 338 18.11 -15.40 -0.71
CA GLU A 338 19.23 -16.06 -0.04
C GLU A 338 20.17 -16.75 -1.03
N LYS A 339 19.63 -17.46 -2.02
CA LYS A 339 20.42 -18.12 -3.08
C LYS A 339 21.21 -17.10 -3.90
N LYS A 340 20.57 -15.98 -4.29
CA LYS A 340 21.26 -14.89 -5.01
C LYS A 340 22.36 -14.28 -4.16
N VAL A 341 22.13 -14.02 -2.87
CA VAL A 341 23.16 -13.53 -1.95
C VAL A 341 24.32 -14.50 -1.84
N GLN A 342 24.05 -15.80 -1.73
CA GLN A 342 25.09 -16.83 -1.67
C GLN A 342 25.94 -16.86 -2.95
N GLN A 343 25.32 -16.82 -4.13
CA GLN A 343 26.04 -16.79 -5.41
C GLN A 343 26.94 -15.55 -5.54
N GLU A 344 26.44 -14.38 -5.11
CA GLU A 344 27.23 -13.14 -5.08
C GLU A 344 28.43 -13.27 -4.13
N MET A 345 28.24 -13.87 -2.94
CA MET A 345 29.33 -14.13 -2.00
C MET A 345 30.40 -15.09 -2.55
N LEU A 346 30.00 -16.00 -3.45
CA LEU A 346 30.90 -16.89 -4.16
C LEU A 346 31.57 -16.24 -5.40
N GLY A 347 31.32 -14.95 -5.64
CA GLY A 347 31.97 -14.17 -6.69
C GLY A 347 31.15 -13.97 -7.97
N ALA A 348 29.88 -14.37 -8.01
CA ALA A 348 29.02 -14.09 -9.15
C ALA A 348 28.79 -12.58 -9.33
N LYS A 349 28.87 -12.08 -10.57
CA LYS A 349 28.65 -10.66 -10.86
C LYS A 349 27.18 -10.29 -10.66
N ILE A 350 26.93 -9.07 -10.16
CA ILE A 350 25.57 -8.58 -9.86
C ILE A 350 24.65 -8.67 -11.08
N LEU A 351 25.09 -8.20 -12.25
CA LEU A 351 24.28 -8.15 -13.47
C LEU A 351 23.99 -9.53 -14.07
N GLU A 352 24.80 -10.54 -13.75
CA GLU A 352 24.64 -11.93 -14.21
C GLU A 352 23.82 -12.75 -13.20
N ASN A 353 23.82 -12.33 -11.92
CA ASN A 353 23.20 -13.06 -10.82
C ASN A 353 21.78 -12.57 -10.51
N TRP A 354 21.52 -11.25 -10.55
CA TRP A 354 20.23 -10.68 -10.16
C TRP A 354 19.38 -10.37 -11.39
N ASP A 355 18.33 -11.15 -11.60
CA ASP A 355 17.53 -11.11 -12.82
C ASP A 355 16.70 -9.81 -12.91
N PRO A 356 16.91 -8.96 -13.93
CA PRO A 356 16.02 -7.83 -14.15
C PRO A 356 14.65 -8.32 -14.65
N ARG A 357 13.59 -7.61 -14.27
CA ARG A 357 12.24 -7.86 -14.80
C ARG A 357 11.71 -6.59 -15.39
N TYR A 358 11.38 -6.62 -16.68
CA TYR A 358 10.81 -5.45 -17.34
C TYR A 358 9.37 -5.22 -16.88
N ARG A 359 9.12 -4.01 -16.38
CA ARG A 359 7.78 -3.45 -16.18
C ARG A 359 7.83 -2.00 -16.58
N HIS A 360 6.95 -1.58 -17.48
CA HIS A 360 7.01 -0.23 -18.03
C HIS A 360 7.07 0.84 -16.93
N GLU A 361 6.10 0.82 -16.01
CA GLU A 361 5.97 1.80 -14.95
C GLU A 361 7.16 1.77 -13.96
N THR A 362 7.75 0.60 -13.70
CA THR A 362 8.93 0.46 -12.84
C THR A 362 10.18 0.96 -13.55
N CYS A 363 10.37 0.56 -14.81
CA CYS A 363 11.56 0.88 -15.59
C CYS A 363 11.64 2.37 -15.94
N VAL A 364 10.53 3.06 -16.22
CA VAL A 364 10.59 4.51 -16.50
C VAL A 364 11.07 5.34 -15.32
N ALA A 365 10.80 4.88 -14.10
CA ALA A 365 11.30 5.49 -12.87
C ALA A 365 12.67 4.91 -12.46
N CYS A 366 13.19 3.92 -13.18
CA CYS A 366 14.46 3.23 -12.95
C CYS A 366 15.73 4.10 -12.86
N ASP A 367 16.31 4.39 -11.68
CA ASP A 367 17.64 5.07 -11.62
C ASP A 367 18.76 4.25 -12.30
N PHE A 368 18.60 2.92 -12.32
CA PHE A 368 19.59 1.99 -12.85
C PHE A 368 19.34 1.61 -14.31
N VAL A 369 18.43 2.31 -15.00
CA VAL A 369 18.13 2.09 -16.42
C VAL A 369 19.39 2.11 -17.31
N PRO A 370 20.34 3.07 -17.15
CA PRO A 370 21.53 3.12 -18.01
C PRO A 370 22.42 1.88 -17.96
N ILE A 371 22.37 1.12 -16.87
CA ILE A 371 23.21 -0.07 -16.63
C ILE A 371 22.41 -1.37 -16.66
N CYS A 372 21.12 -1.32 -17.01
CA CYS A 372 20.24 -2.48 -17.01
C CYS A 372 20.56 -3.43 -18.18
N PRO A 373 20.78 -4.74 -17.94
CA PRO A 373 21.09 -5.68 -19.02
C PRO A 373 19.84 -6.17 -19.76
N HIS A 374 18.63 -5.80 -19.33
CA HIS A 374 17.39 -6.24 -19.95
C HIS A 374 17.21 -5.64 -21.36
N GLU A 375 17.03 -6.49 -22.37
CA GLU A 375 16.96 -6.12 -23.79
C GLU A 375 15.94 -5.01 -24.07
N THR A 376 14.68 -5.20 -23.66
CA THR A 376 13.62 -4.18 -23.85
C THR A 376 13.94 -2.81 -23.21
N VAL A 377 14.68 -2.78 -22.10
CA VAL A 377 15.11 -1.52 -21.47
C VAL A 377 16.17 -0.85 -22.34
N ARG A 378 17.14 -1.62 -22.84
CA ARG A 378 18.22 -1.14 -23.72
C ARG A 378 17.70 -0.63 -25.06
N GLU A 379 16.77 -1.35 -25.69
CA GLU A 379 16.13 -0.91 -26.93
C GLU A 379 15.39 0.43 -26.75
N ARG A 380 14.71 0.62 -25.63
CA ARG A 380 14.00 1.87 -25.32
C ARG A 380 14.95 3.02 -25.04
N LEU A 381 16.10 2.77 -24.43
CA LEU A 381 17.15 3.78 -24.28
C LEU A 381 17.73 4.18 -25.64
N ALA A 382 18.00 3.20 -26.50
CA ALA A 382 18.55 3.44 -27.84
C ALA A 382 17.60 4.23 -28.76
N ARG A 383 16.29 4.20 -28.50
CA ARG A 383 15.29 5.03 -29.22
C ARG A 383 15.11 6.44 -28.65
N ARG A 384 15.70 6.74 -27.48
CA ARG A 384 15.60 8.04 -26.80
C ARG A 384 16.86 8.90 -26.98
N GLY A 385 17.98 8.31 -27.37
CA GLY A 385 19.16 9.02 -27.88
C GLY A 385 19.10 9.12 -29.39
#